data_AF-A9A169-F1
#
_entry.id   AF-A9A169-F1
#
_cell.length_a   1.000
_cell.length_b   1.000
_cell.length_c   1.000
_cell.angle_alpha   90.00
_cell.angle_beta   90.00
_cell.angle_gamma   90.00
#
_symmetry.space_group_name_H-M   'P 1'
#
loop_
_entity.id
_entity.type
_entity.pdbx_description
1 polymer ?
#
loop_
_entity_poly.entity_id
_entity_poly.type
_entity_poly.pdbx_seq_one_letter_code
_entity_poly.pdbx_strand_id
1 'polypeptide(L)'
;MYKIASMGLLGLIAILVIPAGTQSMTNDGFNLYGQATMTYHDANGNEMLSQTVHNQLFDEGEDLLIANAFTGVTDIGTDATQIGAICLTTATAAESYAESTSNTTFNTDHDAAEGGADDEENCKTDGSVDSTSQIATIGPLTFTAGTGTGNNLFAGSTVEAIGICDADSSDNDVRDCTTTLFAVVDTSDVTLASGETVDITYTFNLQSDGT
;
A
#
# COMPACT_ATOMS: atom_id res chain seq x y z
N MET A 1 37.58 -1.74 39.17
CA MET A 1 37.24 -1.03 37.93
C MET A 1 37.46 -1.97 36.76
N TYR A 2 36.42 -2.65 36.28
CA TYR A 2 36.37 -3.27 34.95
C TYR A 2 34.95 -3.09 34.45
N LYS A 3 34.82 -2.30 33.39
CA LYS A 3 33.58 -2.04 32.65
C LYS A 3 33.36 -3.25 31.74
N ILE A 4 32.27 -3.98 31.93
CA ILE A 4 31.80 -4.97 30.95
C ILE A 4 30.88 -4.20 30.01
N ALA A 5 31.41 -3.85 28.85
CA ALA A 5 30.63 -3.41 27.71
C ALA A 5 30.04 -4.67 27.06
N SER A 6 28.73 -4.82 27.16
CA SER A 6 27.96 -5.81 26.42
C SER A 6 26.63 -5.21 26.04
N MET A 7 26.12 -5.58 24.86
CA MET A 7 24.84 -5.20 24.24
C MET A 7 24.94 -3.90 23.41
N GLY A 8 24.57 -3.86 22.13
CA GLY A 8 23.95 -4.86 21.28
C GLY A 8 24.43 -4.68 19.84
N LEU A 9 24.77 -5.79 19.21
CA LEU A 9 24.92 -5.88 17.77
C LEU A 9 23.49 -6.01 17.22
N LEU A 10 22.85 -4.88 16.90
CA LEU A 10 21.65 -4.85 16.07
C LEU A 10 22.09 -5.21 14.65
N GLY A 11 21.98 -6.50 14.33
CA GLY A 11 22.14 -7.00 12.98
C GLY A 11 20.91 -6.61 12.17
N LEU A 12 21.04 -5.56 11.37
CA LEU A 12 20.17 -5.30 10.23
C LEU A 12 20.31 -6.46 9.25
N ILE A 13 19.34 -7.38 9.27
CA ILE A 13 19.17 -8.38 8.22
C ILE A 13 18.08 -7.85 7.31
N ALA A 14 18.46 -7.05 6.31
CA ALA A 14 17.58 -6.75 5.19
C ALA A 14 17.48 -8.02 4.33
N ILE A 15 16.42 -8.80 4.51
CA ILE A 15 16.11 -9.90 3.60
C ILE A 15 15.35 -9.28 2.43
N LEU A 16 16.04 -9.05 1.32
CA LEU A 16 15.39 -8.85 0.03
C LEU A 16 14.75 -10.19 -0.38
N VAL A 17 13.50 -10.40 0.01
CA VAL A 17 12.68 -11.47 -0.55
C VAL A 17 12.12 -10.95 -1.86
N ILE A 18 12.89 -11.11 -2.94
CA ILE A 18 12.29 -11.10 -4.27
C ILE A 18 11.51 -12.41 -4.33
N PRO A 19 10.18 -12.41 -4.55
CA PRO A 19 9.47 -13.64 -4.86
C PRO A 19 10.03 -14.18 -6.16
N ALA A 20 11.02 -15.06 -6.07
CA ALA A 20 11.51 -15.86 -7.18
C ALA A 20 10.48 -16.96 -7.45
N GLY A 21 9.27 -16.54 -7.81
CA GLY A 21 8.33 -17.37 -8.52
C GLY A 21 8.98 -17.67 -9.86
N THR A 22 9.59 -18.86 -9.97
CA THR A 22 9.85 -19.48 -11.26
C THR A 22 8.50 -19.84 -11.86
N GLN A 23 7.76 -18.83 -12.33
CA GLN A 23 6.62 -19.02 -13.20
C GLN A 23 7.18 -19.60 -14.49
N SER A 24 6.91 -20.89 -14.67
CA SER A 24 7.20 -21.65 -15.86
C SER A 24 6.80 -20.85 -17.10
N MET A 25 7.74 -20.65 -18.01
CA MET A 25 7.65 -19.96 -19.30
C MET A 25 6.53 -20.52 -20.20
N THR A 26 5.27 -20.33 -19.80
CA THR A 26 4.08 -20.80 -20.53
C THR A 26 3.01 -19.72 -20.67
N ASN A 27 3.25 -18.52 -20.14
CA ASN A 27 2.54 -17.29 -20.52
C ASN A 27 3.60 -16.22 -20.79
N ASP A 28 3.85 -15.97 -22.08
CA ASP A 28 4.83 -15.00 -22.60
C ASP A 28 4.24 -13.58 -22.48
N GLY A 29 3.85 -13.19 -21.25
CA GLY A 29 3.31 -11.88 -20.91
C GLY A 29 4.39 -11.01 -20.26
N PHE A 30 4.36 -9.71 -20.54
CA PHE A 30 5.18 -8.73 -19.82
C PHE A 30 4.46 -8.36 -18.52
N ASN A 31 4.96 -8.82 -17.38
CA ASN A 31 4.38 -8.47 -16.08
C ASN A 31 4.92 -7.11 -15.61
N LEU A 32 4.02 -6.21 -15.21
CA LEU A 32 4.36 -4.93 -14.60
C LEU A 32 4.53 -5.08 -13.09
N TYR A 33 5.55 -4.41 -12.53
CA TYR A 33 5.85 -4.47 -11.10
C TYR A 33 5.87 -3.09 -10.46
N GLY A 34 5.34 -3.02 -9.24
CA GLY A 34 5.51 -1.89 -8.33
C GLY A 34 6.33 -2.28 -7.11
N GLN A 35 6.51 -1.31 -6.22
CA GLN A 35 7.06 -1.54 -4.89
C GLN A 35 6.34 -0.66 -3.86
N ALA A 36 6.13 -1.19 -2.66
CA ALA A 36 5.79 -0.39 -1.50
C ALA A 36 6.93 -0.42 -0.50
N THR A 37 7.24 0.75 0.06
CA THR A 37 8.12 0.88 1.21
C THR A 37 7.29 1.28 2.42
N MET A 38 7.46 0.55 3.51
CA MET A 38 6.77 0.80 4.77
C MET A 38 7.80 1.05 5.85
N THR A 39 7.67 2.17 6.55
CA THR A 39 8.53 2.53 7.68
C THR A 39 7.66 2.63 8.93
N TYR A 40 7.96 1.80 9.91
CA TYR A 40 7.21 1.68 11.14
C TYR A 40 7.90 2.45 12.26
N HIS A 41 7.10 3.21 13.01
CA HIS A 41 7.54 4.07 14.10
C HIS A 41 6.88 3.68 15.41
N ASP A 42 7.66 3.71 16.49
CA ASP A 42 7.14 3.55 17.85
C ASP A 42 6.28 4.76 18.27
N ALA A 43 5.63 4.66 19.43
CA ALA A 43 4.82 5.76 19.98
C ALA A 43 5.60 7.04 20.33
N ASN A 44 6.93 7.02 20.27
CA ASN A 44 7.80 8.20 20.43
C ASN A 44 8.30 8.75 19.09
N GLY A 45 7.90 8.16 17.96
CA GLY A 45 8.33 8.52 16.61
C GLY A 45 9.67 7.92 16.17
N ASN A 46 10.26 7.00 16.95
CA ASN A 46 11.50 6.34 16.56
C ASN A 46 11.21 5.27 15.51
N GLU A 47 11.96 5.28 14.41
CA GLU A 47 11.91 4.20 13.41
C GLU A 47 12.35 2.87 14.03
N MET A 48 11.51 1.86 13.91
CA MET A 48 11.74 0.52 14.42
C MET A 48 12.07 -0.48 13.31
N LEU A 49 11.41 -0.33 12.16
CA LEU A 49 11.55 -1.23 11.01
C LEU A 49 11.26 -0.46 9.72
N SER A 50 12.02 -0.74 8.68
CA SER A 50 11.69 -0.35 7.32
C SER A 50 11.74 -1.58 6.43
N GLN A 51 10.71 -1.78 5.62
CA GLN A 51 10.60 -2.90 4.68
C GLN A 51 10.18 -2.41 3.30
N THR A 52 10.66 -3.09 2.26
CA THR A 52 10.26 -2.85 0.87
C THR A 52 9.74 -4.15 0.29
N VAL A 53 8.52 -4.12 -0.24
CA VAL A 53 7.87 -5.26 -0.87
C VAL A 53 7.64 -4.95 -2.33
N HIS A 54 8.05 -5.86 -3.21
CA HIS A 54 7.73 -5.80 -4.63
C HIS A 54 6.44 -6.55 -4.90
N ASN A 55 5.56 -5.97 -5.71
CA ASN A 55 4.31 -6.59 -6.09
C ASN A 55 4.10 -6.54 -7.60
N GLN A 56 3.38 -7.53 -8.11
CA GLN A 56 2.86 -7.48 -9.47
C GLN A 56 1.64 -6.56 -9.50
N LEU A 57 1.44 -5.90 -10.64
CA LEU A 57 0.20 -5.19 -10.92
C LEU A 57 -0.96 -6.18 -11.10
N PHE A 58 -2.16 -5.78 -10.71
CA PHE A 58 -3.37 -6.56 -10.98
C PHE A 58 -3.81 -6.35 -12.43
N ASP A 59 -4.56 -7.31 -12.99
CA ASP A 59 -5.13 -7.25 -14.34
C ASP A 59 -5.92 -5.94 -14.54
N GLU A 60 -6.65 -5.48 -13.51
CA GLU A 60 -7.38 -4.19 -13.53
C GLU A 60 -6.44 -2.99 -13.72
N GLY A 61 -5.27 -3.00 -13.07
CA GLY A 61 -4.25 -1.96 -13.22
C GLY A 61 -3.57 -2.02 -14.59
N GLU A 62 -3.32 -3.22 -15.12
CA GLU A 62 -2.77 -3.41 -16.47
C GLU A 62 -3.75 -2.90 -17.54
N ASP A 63 -5.02 -3.27 -17.42
CA ASP A 63 -6.10 -2.81 -18.29
C ASP A 63 -6.23 -1.28 -18.25
N LEU A 64 -6.12 -0.65 -17.08
CA LEU A 64 -6.12 0.80 -16.94
C LEU A 64 -4.95 1.43 -17.73
N LEU A 65 -3.74 0.89 -17.61
CA LEU A 65 -2.56 1.40 -18.34
C LEU A 65 -2.73 1.23 -19.86
N ILE A 66 -3.24 0.09 -20.31
CA ILE A 66 -3.50 -0.18 -21.73
C ILE A 66 -4.60 0.74 -22.26
N ALA A 67 -5.70 0.88 -21.53
CA ALA A 67 -6.82 1.74 -21.91
C ALA A 67 -6.36 3.20 -22.06
N ASN A 68 -5.54 3.68 -21.12
CA ASN A 68 -4.98 5.03 -21.16
C ASN A 68 -4.01 5.23 -22.34
N ALA A 69 -3.16 4.24 -22.63
CA ALA A 69 -2.19 4.35 -23.72
C ALA A 69 -2.82 4.26 -25.12
N PHE A 70 -3.84 3.41 -25.31
CA PHE A 70 -4.30 3.01 -26.64
C PHE A 70 -5.73 3.37 -26.97
N THR A 71 -6.61 3.43 -25.98
CA THR A 71 -8.04 3.71 -26.21
C THR A 71 -8.39 5.17 -25.97
N GLY A 72 -7.49 5.92 -25.32
CA GLY A 72 -7.67 7.35 -25.06
C GLY A 72 -8.98 7.60 -24.32
N VAL A 73 -9.26 6.78 -23.29
CA VAL A 73 -10.45 6.95 -22.46
C VAL A 73 -10.52 8.42 -22.07
N THR A 74 -11.56 9.08 -22.58
CA THR A 74 -11.80 10.52 -22.39
C THR A 74 -12.34 10.81 -20.99
N ASP A 75 -12.55 9.74 -20.22
CA ASP A 75 -13.05 9.70 -18.85
C ASP A 75 -12.07 8.96 -17.92
N ILE A 76 -10.76 9.28 -17.97
CA ILE A 76 -10.12 9.55 -16.67
C ILE A 76 -10.76 10.89 -16.26
N GLY A 77 -11.94 10.76 -15.64
CA GLY A 77 -12.96 11.79 -15.63
C GLY A 77 -12.48 13.04 -14.90
N THR A 78 -12.20 14.11 -15.64
CA THR A 78 -11.67 15.37 -15.09
C THR A 78 -10.36 15.17 -14.30
N ASP A 79 -9.68 16.22 -13.86
CA ASP A 79 -8.47 16.11 -13.02
C ASP A 79 -8.75 15.48 -11.62
N ALA A 80 -9.83 14.71 -11.49
CA ALA A 80 -10.41 14.27 -10.22
C ALA A 80 -10.37 12.77 -9.98
N THR A 81 -9.88 11.92 -10.89
CA THR A 81 -9.72 10.49 -10.59
C THR A 81 -8.34 10.02 -11.05
N GLN A 82 -7.38 9.94 -10.13
CA GLN A 82 -6.00 9.51 -10.40
C GLN A 82 -5.65 8.29 -9.54
N ILE A 83 -4.73 7.42 -9.93
CA ILE A 83 -4.19 6.42 -8.99
C ILE A 83 -3.34 7.16 -7.96
N GLY A 84 -3.82 7.22 -6.72
CA GLY A 84 -3.24 8.09 -5.69
C GLY A 84 -3.62 7.72 -4.26
N ALA A 85 -4.42 6.67 -4.06
CA ALA A 85 -4.84 6.24 -2.73
C ALA A 85 -4.11 4.97 -2.29
N ILE A 86 -3.80 4.91 -0.99
CA ILE A 86 -3.31 3.72 -0.29
C ILE A 86 -4.35 3.34 0.75
N CYS A 87 -4.89 2.14 0.65
CA CYS A 87 -5.88 1.61 1.58
C CYS A 87 -5.37 0.37 2.30
N LEU A 88 -5.52 0.34 3.61
CA LEU A 88 -5.10 -0.78 4.44
C LEU A 88 -6.23 -1.81 4.55
N THR A 89 -5.87 -3.08 4.64
CA THR A 89 -6.81 -4.12 5.07
C THR A 89 -6.24 -4.92 6.23
N THR A 90 -7.13 -5.23 7.19
CA THR A 90 -6.87 -6.15 8.30
C THR A 90 -7.62 -7.46 8.10
N ALA A 91 -8.31 -7.62 6.97
CA ALA A 91 -8.97 -8.86 6.64
C ALA A 91 -7.88 -9.92 6.39
N THR A 92 -7.90 -10.97 7.21
CA THR A 92 -6.97 -12.09 7.06
C THR A 92 -7.25 -12.75 5.71
N ALA A 93 -6.39 -12.50 4.73
CA ALA A 93 -6.51 -13.17 3.45
C ALA A 93 -6.11 -14.63 3.67
N ALA A 94 -7.05 -15.55 3.48
CA ALA A 94 -6.76 -16.97 3.45
C ALA A 94 -5.91 -17.27 2.21
N GLU A 95 -4.60 -17.12 2.35
CA GLU A 95 -3.56 -17.45 1.38
C GLU A 95 -3.54 -16.57 0.11
N SER A 96 -2.60 -15.62 0.08
CA SER A 96 -2.12 -14.89 -1.12
C SER A 96 -3.19 -14.09 -1.87
N TYR A 97 -3.07 -12.76 -1.86
CA TYR A 97 -3.88 -11.90 -2.72
C TYR A 97 -3.68 -12.28 -4.19
N ALA A 98 -4.78 -12.68 -4.84
CA ALA A 98 -4.81 -13.10 -6.24
C ALA A 98 -5.66 -12.11 -7.06
N GLU A 99 -5.61 -12.22 -8.40
CA GLU A 99 -6.42 -11.40 -9.33
C GLU A 99 -7.93 -11.41 -9.03
N SER A 100 -8.44 -12.40 -8.30
CA SER A 100 -9.83 -12.43 -7.85
C SER A 100 -10.13 -11.51 -6.64
N THR A 101 -9.12 -10.84 -6.08
CA THR A 101 -9.29 -9.93 -4.96
C THR A 101 -10.07 -8.70 -5.42
N SER A 102 -11.24 -8.49 -4.84
CA SER A 102 -12.08 -7.33 -5.17
C SER A 102 -11.60 -6.09 -4.43
N ASN A 103 -11.72 -4.93 -5.10
CA ASN A 103 -11.53 -3.59 -4.50
C ASN A 103 -12.34 -3.40 -3.20
N THR A 104 -13.48 -4.09 -3.03
CA THR A 104 -14.29 -4.02 -1.81
C THR A 104 -13.55 -4.52 -0.57
N THR A 105 -12.51 -5.33 -0.73
CA THR A 105 -11.64 -5.79 0.37
C THR A 105 -10.87 -4.65 1.03
N PHE A 106 -10.60 -3.59 0.27
CA PHE A 106 -9.88 -2.39 0.69
C PHE A 106 -10.81 -1.19 0.90
N ASN A 107 -12.08 -1.31 0.49
CA ASN A 107 -13.14 -0.32 0.67
C ASN A 107 -14.11 -0.75 1.79
N THR A 108 -13.59 -1.42 2.82
CA THR A 108 -14.35 -1.66 4.05
C THR A 108 -13.97 -0.58 5.05
N ASP A 109 -14.95 0.21 5.46
CA ASP A 109 -14.89 0.96 6.71
C ASP A 109 -14.43 0.00 7.83
N HIS A 110 -13.40 0.39 8.58
CA HIS A 110 -12.57 -0.56 9.33
C HIS A 110 -13.35 -1.38 10.36
N ASP A 111 -14.54 -0.95 10.82
CA ASP A 111 -15.41 -1.88 11.57
C ASP A 111 -16.89 -1.46 11.63
N ALA A 112 -17.71 -2.08 10.79
CA ALA A 112 -19.18 -2.01 10.94
C ALA A 112 -19.69 -2.63 12.27
N ALA A 113 -18.85 -3.32 13.07
CA ALA A 113 -19.26 -4.00 14.29
C ALA A 113 -19.35 -3.11 15.55
N GLU A 114 -18.69 -1.95 15.58
CA GLU A 114 -18.66 -1.09 16.79
C GLU A 114 -19.72 0.04 16.77
N GLY A 115 -20.55 0.12 15.73
CA GLY A 115 -21.75 0.97 15.73
C GLY A 115 -21.50 2.49 15.72
N GLY A 116 -20.26 2.92 15.46
CA GLY A 116 -19.92 4.27 15.06
C GLY A 116 -19.93 4.34 13.54
N ALA A 117 -20.87 5.09 12.97
CA ALA A 117 -20.72 5.52 11.60
C ALA A 117 -19.68 6.67 11.59
N ASP A 118 -18.70 6.59 10.70
CA ASP A 118 -18.16 7.75 9.94
C ASP A 118 -16.70 8.22 10.13
N ASP A 119 -15.78 7.65 10.94
CA ASP A 119 -14.48 8.33 11.17
C ASP A 119 -13.17 7.49 11.12
N GLU A 120 -13.17 6.19 10.79
CA GLU A 120 -11.92 5.42 10.63
C GLU A 120 -11.54 5.19 9.15
N GLU A 121 -10.77 6.12 8.61
CA GLU A 121 -10.23 6.09 7.24
C GLU A 121 -9.10 5.05 7.12
N ASN A 122 -9.42 3.83 6.68
CA ASN A 122 -8.38 2.85 6.32
C ASN A 122 -7.62 3.27 5.05
N CYS A 123 -8.13 4.26 4.31
CA CYS A 123 -7.57 4.83 3.10
C CYS A 123 -6.96 6.20 3.34
N LYS A 124 -5.88 6.52 2.63
CA LYS A 124 -5.37 7.89 2.49
C LYS A 124 -5.05 8.20 1.05
N THR A 125 -5.41 9.41 0.63
CA THR A 125 -5.13 9.94 -0.71
C THR A 125 -3.92 10.87 -0.72
N ASP A 126 -3.04 10.68 -1.70
CA ASP A 126 -2.01 11.64 -2.09
C ASP A 126 -2.54 12.53 -3.22
N GLY A 127 -2.90 13.77 -2.90
CA GLY A 127 -3.30 14.78 -3.89
C GLY A 127 -2.15 15.30 -4.75
N SER A 128 -0.92 14.82 -4.52
CA SER A 128 0.33 15.34 -5.11
C SER A 128 1.26 14.24 -5.63
N VAL A 129 0.69 13.16 -6.17
CA VAL A 129 1.43 12.04 -6.77
C VAL A 129 2.57 12.56 -7.66
N ASP A 130 3.82 12.24 -7.31
CA ASP A 130 4.99 12.67 -8.06
C ASP A 130 5.21 11.73 -9.25
N SER A 131 5.04 12.27 -10.46
CA SER A 131 5.29 11.55 -11.71
C SER A 131 6.52 12.12 -12.42
N THR A 132 7.72 11.75 -11.97
CA THR A 132 8.98 12.22 -12.55
C THR A 132 9.73 11.09 -13.26
N SER A 133 10.16 11.32 -14.50
CA SER A 133 11.05 10.40 -15.26
C SER A 133 10.51 8.97 -15.46
N GLN A 134 9.19 8.80 -15.64
CA GLN A 134 8.49 7.49 -15.77
C GLN A 134 8.38 6.71 -14.44
N ILE A 135 8.62 7.37 -13.32
CA ILE A 135 8.38 6.86 -11.98
C ILE A 135 7.19 7.64 -11.41
N ALA A 136 6.17 6.93 -10.95
CA ALA A 136 5.07 7.48 -10.17
C ALA A 136 5.26 7.11 -8.70
N THR A 137 5.16 8.09 -7.81
CA THR A 137 5.32 7.90 -6.36
C THR A 137 4.10 8.47 -5.62
N ILE A 138 3.51 7.64 -4.76
CA ILE A 138 2.40 7.99 -3.86
C ILE A 138 2.95 7.98 -2.43
N GLY A 139 2.78 9.07 -1.71
CA GLY A 139 3.22 9.24 -0.32
C GLY A 139 4.62 9.86 -0.15
N PRO A 140 5.20 9.79 1.06
CA PRO A 140 4.79 8.96 2.19
C PRO A 140 3.46 9.38 2.82
N LEU A 141 2.59 8.40 3.10
CA LEU A 141 1.34 8.56 3.82
C LEU A 141 1.44 7.89 5.19
N THR A 142 1.18 8.66 6.25
CA THR A 142 1.28 8.18 7.65
C THR A 142 -0.05 7.62 8.12
N PHE A 143 -0.09 6.35 8.49
CA PHE A 143 -1.23 5.70 9.11
C PHE A 143 -0.98 5.54 10.61
N THR A 144 -1.97 5.88 11.43
CA THR A 144 -1.84 5.83 12.90
C THR A 144 -2.76 4.78 13.50
N ALA A 145 -2.23 3.99 14.43
CA ALA A 145 -3.03 3.04 15.21
C ALA A 145 -3.44 3.63 16.56
N GLY A 146 -4.71 3.52 16.91
CA GLY A 146 -5.22 4.09 18.15
C GLY A 146 -6.68 3.77 18.42
N THR A 147 -7.31 4.61 19.23
CA THR A 147 -8.75 4.56 19.51
C THR A 147 -9.36 5.93 19.27
N GLY A 148 -10.47 6.00 18.54
CA GLY A 148 -11.21 7.23 18.26
C GLY A 148 -10.81 7.92 16.95
N THR A 149 -11.38 9.10 16.73
CA THR A 149 -11.32 9.87 15.48
C THR A 149 -9.90 10.18 15.02
N GLY A 150 -9.63 10.01 13.73
CA GLY A 150 -8.35 10.34 13.09
C GLY A 150 -7.27 9.25 13.19
N ASN A 151 -7.62 8.07 13.71
CA ASN A 151 -6.79 6.87 13.56
C ASN A 151 -7.25 6.10 12.32
N ASN A 152 -6.32 5.42 11.67
CA ASN A 152 -6.59 4.65 10.46
C ASN A 152 -6.76 3.15 10.76
N LEU A 153 -6.33 2.74 11.96
CA LEU A 153 -6.35 1.36 12.43
C LEU A 153 -6.62 1.34 13.94
N PHE A 154 -7.24 0.27 14.43
CA PHE A 154 -7.27 0.03 15.87
C PHE A 154 -5.90 -0.35 16.41
N ALA A 155 -5.64 0.05 17.65
CA ALA A 155 -4.50 -0.46 18.41
C ALA A 155 -4.59 -1.98 18.57
N GLY A 156 -3.57 -2.69 18.10
CA GLY A 156 -3.48 -4.15 18.07
C GLY A 156 -3.95 -4.78 16.77
N SER A 157 -4.42 -3.99 15.79
CA SER A 157 -4.73 -4.48 14.45
C SER A 157 -3.46 -4.83 13.67
N THR A 158 -3.56 -5.86 12.84
CA THR A 158 -2.52 -6.27 11.90
C THR A 158 -2.89 -5.78 10.50
N VAL A 159 -1.98 -5.04 9.87
CA VAL A 159 -2.02 -4.73 8.44
C VAL A 159 -1.54 -5.96 7.69
N GLU A 160 -2.45 -6.59 6.96
CA GLU A 160 -2.20 -7.82 6.19
C GLU A 160 -1.80 -7.47 4.75
N ALA A 161 -2.44 -6.44 4.18
CA ALA A 161 -2.05 -5.88 2.90
C ALA A 161 -2.45 -4.42 2.75
N ILE A 162 -1.92 -3.84 1.68
CA ILE A 162 -2.33 -2.55 1.15
C ILE A 162 -2.85 -2.68 -0.29
N GLY A 163 -3.94 -1.98 -0.56
CA GLY A 163 -4.47 -1.75 -1.90
C GLY A 163 -4.00 -0.39 -2.40
N ILE A 164 -3.58 -0.34 -3.66
CA ILE A 164 -3.30 0.90 -4.40
C ILE A 164 -4.46 1.13 -5.33
N CYS A 165 -5.10 2.28 -5.22
CA CYS A 165 -6.39 2.51 -5.86
C CYS A 165 -6.51 3.92 -6.44
N ASP A 166 -7.60 4.13 -7.17
CA ASP A 166 -8.03 5.45 -7.60
C ASP A 166 -8.40 6.34 -6.41
N ALA A 167 -7.78 7.50 -6.36
CA ALA A 167 -8.13 8.62 -5.50
C ALA A 167 -9.06 9.56 -6.25
N ASP A 168 -10.15 9.96 -5.60
CA ASP A 168 -10.94 11.11 -6.06
C ASP A 168 -10.31 12.40 -5.50
N SER A 169 -9.90 13.35 -6.34
CA SER A 169 -9.27 14.60 -5.86
C SER A 169 -10.23 15.51 -5.08
N SER A 170 -11.52 15.17 -5.07
CA SER A 170 -12.56 15.83 -4.28
C SER A 170 -12.99 15.04 -3.04
N ASP A 171 -12.61 13.77 -2.93
CA ASP A 171 -12.87 12.95 -1.76
C ASP A 171 -11.62 12.90 -0.90
N ASN A 172 -11.71 13.52 0.27
CA ASN A 172 -10.55 13.63 1.13
C ASN A 172 -10.38 12.36 1.96
N ASP A 173 -11.45 11.57 2.16
CA ASP A 173 -11.51 10.58 3.23
C ASP A 173 -12.55 9.46 2.95
N VAL A 174 -12.19 8.24 3.37
CA VAL A 174 -13.05 7.05 3.64
C VAL A 174 -13.33 6.06 2.49
N ARG A 175 -13.19 6.37 1.19
CA ARG A 175 -13.70 5.45 0.12
C ARG A 175 -12.83 5.23 -1.12
N ASP A 176 -11.54 5.49 -1.05
CA ASP A 176 -10.69 5.54 -2.25
C ASP A 176 -10.27 4.18 -2.83
N CYS A 177 -11.11 3.15 -2.74
CA CYS A 177 -11.01 1.91 -3.53
C CYS A 177 -12.39 1.50 -4.06
N THR A 178 -13.19 2.46 -4.53
CA THR A 178 -14.54 2.18 -5.04
C THR A 178 -14.56 1.69 -6.47
N THR A 179 -13.64 2.14 -7.33
CA THR A 179 -13.70 1.82 -8.76
C THR A 179 -12.60 0.88 -9.20
N THR A 180 -11.33 1.19 -8.91
CA THR A 180 -10.19 0.51 -9.54
C THR A 180 -9.17 0.08 -8.50
N LEU A 181 -8.88 -1.21 -8.47
CA LEU A 181 -7.74 -1.74 -7.71
C LEU A 181 -6.54 -1.84 -8.63
N PHE A 182 -5.62 -0.88 -8.54
CA PHE A 182 -4.43 -0.84 -9.36
C PHE A 182 -3.45 -1.96 -8.97
N ALA A 183 -3.19 -2.11 -7.67
CA ALA A 183 -2.26 -3.11 -7.18
C ALA A 183 -2.59 -3.53 -5.75
N VAL A 184 -2.13 -4.72 -5.36
CA VAL A 184 -2.15 -5.18 -3.96
C VAL A 184 -0.74 -5.53 -3.54
N VAL A 185 -0.37 -5.12 -2.32
CA VAL A 185 0.91 -5.46 -1.71
C VAL A 185 0.66 -6.18 -0.39
N ASP A 186 1.13 -7.42 -0.30
CA ASP A 186 1.16 -8.21 0.93
C ASP A 186 2.23 -7.63 1.87
N THR A 187 1.82 -7.24 3.08
CA THR A 187 2.72 -6.55 4.02
C THR A 187 3.43 -7.48 4.99
N SER A 188 3.28 -8.81 4.84
CA SER A 188 3.84 -9.83 5.74
C SER A 188 3.45 -9.63 7.21
N ASP A 189 2.22 -9.14 7.43
CA ASP A 189 1.58 -8.94 8.72
C ASP A 189 2.30 -7.97 9.67
N VAL A 190 1.90 -6.69 9.65
CA VAL A 190 2.43 -5.66 10.56
C VAL A 190 1.38 -5.29 11.60
N THR A 191 1.60 -5.69 12.86
CA THR A 191 0.73 -5.30 13.98
C THR A 191 1.19 -3.98 14.59
N LEU A 192 0.28 -3.01 14.71
CA LEU A 192 0.56 -1.71 15.33
C LEU A 192 -0.11 -1.60 16.71
N ALA A 193 0.63 -1.21 17.73
CA ALA A 193 0.09 -0.84 19.04
C ALA A 193 -0.40 0.62 19.07
N SER A 194 -1.05 1.01 20.17
CA SER A 194 -1.59 2.37 20.32
C SER A 194 -0.49 3.43 20.25
N GLY A 195 -0.72 4.44 19.41
CA GLY A 195 0.20 5.58 19.22
C GLY A 195 1.34 5.31 18.25
N GLU A 196 1.45 4.09 17.73
CA GLU A 196 2.43 3.74 16.70
C GLU A 196 1.91 4.12 15.32
N THR A 197 2.84 4.35 14.40
CA THR A 197 2.52 4.74 13.04
C THR A 197 3.26 3.91 12.01
N VAL A 198 2.71 3.86 10.81
CA VAL A 198 3.39 3.32 9.62
C VAL A 198 3.32 4.34 8.50
N ASP A 199 4.47 4.73 7.98
CA ASP A 199 4.61 5.56 6.79
C ASP A 199 4.72 4.66 5.58
N ILE A 200 3.83 4.84 4.60
CA ILE A 200 3.78 4.01 3.40
C ILE A 200 4.04 4.87 2.16
N THR A 201 4.98 4.42 1.34
CA THR A 201 5.26 5.00 0.03
C THR A 201 5.11 3.91 -1.02
N TYR A 202 4.27 4.14 -2.02
CA TYR A 202 4.17 3.27 -3.19
C TYR A 202 4.91 3.89 -4.37
N THR A 203 5.68 3.09 -5.09
CA THR A 203 6.42 3.51 -6.28
C THR A 203 6.15 2.55 -7.43
N PHE A 204 5.72 3.10 -8.56
CA PHE A 204 5.56 2.37 -9.81
C PHE A 204 6.55 2.91 -10.83
N ASN A 205 7.36 2.03 -11.43
CA ASN A 205 8.42 2.40 -12.36
C ASN A 205 8.18 1.76 -13.73
N LEU A 206 7.97 2.61 -14.74
CA LEU A 206 7.80 2.22 -16.15
C LEU A 206 9.08 2.38 -16.97
N GLN A 207 10.21 2.74 -16.34
CA GLN A 207 11.47 2.83 -17.06
C GLN A 207 11.83 1.46 -17.65
N SER A 208 12.02 1.43 -18.96
CA SER A 208 12.72 0.32 -19.59
C SER A 208 14.18 0.38 -19.15
N ASP A 209 14.71 -0.73 -18.62
CA ASP A 209 16.15 -0.87 -18.46
C ASP A 209 16.79 -0.74 -19.84
N GLY A 210 17.48 0.37 -20.06
CA GLY A 210 18.19 0.64 -21.30
C GLY A 210 19.25 -0.44 -21.49
N THR A 211 18.95 -1.40 -22.38
CA THR A 211 19.92 -2.37 -22.89
C THR A 211 20.23 -2.09 -24.35
#